data_AF-A0A970E567-F1
#
_entry.id   AF-A0A970E567-F1
#
_cell.length_a   1.000
_cell.length_b   1.000
_cell.length_c   1.000
_cell.angle_alpha   90.00
_cell.angle_beta   90.00
_cell.angle_gamma   90.00
#
_symmetry.space_group_name_H-M   'P 1'
#
loop_
_entity.id
_entity.type
_entity.pdbx_description
1 polymer ?
#
loop_
_entity_poly.entity_id
_entity_poly.type
_entity_poly.pdbx_seq_one_letter_code
_entity_poly.pdbx_strand_id
1 'polypeptide(L)'
;MKTLYIAYYTALRNMRDYRNMTTMLALPIVLILILGSALAGTFQIESIDPVKVVLVNENEGDLLQNLKQFLQQKSIKEIVDTETVEYLDQGMEKIKSGEAFALIYLEGSNGGKIHVYKRNESMFRGSVVQNVLDSFVQSANA
;
A
#
# COMPACT_ATOMS: atom_id res chain seq x y z
N MET A 1 -28.32 -58.94 -11.69
CA MET A 1 -28.82 -58.19 -12.88
C MET A 1 -29.73 -57.01 -12.52
N LYS A 2 -30.73 -57.16 -11.63
CA LYS A 2 -31.66 -56.06 -11.26
C LYS A 2 -30.97 -54.84 -10.62
N THR A 3 -29.93 -55.04 -9.81
CA THR A 3 -29.21 -53.96 -9.12
C THR A 3 -28.46 -53.03 -10.08
N LEU A 4 -27.80 -53.59 -11.10
CA LEU A 4 -27.09 -52.81 -12.13
C LEU A 4 -28.06 -52.00 -12.99
N TYR A 5 -29.23 -52.57 -13.30
CA TYR A 5 -30.28 -51.88 -14.02
C TYR A 5 -30.85 -50.68 -13.23
N ILE A 6 -31.10 -50.87 -11.94
CA ILE A 6 -31.55 -49.81 -11.04
C ILE A 6 -30.47 -48.72 -10.93
N ALA A 7 -29.21 -49.09 -10.77
CA ALA A 7 -28.10 -48.14 -10.70
C ALA A 7 -27.99 -47.29 -11.98
N TYR A 8 -28.08 -47.92 -13.16
CA TYR A 8 -28.04 -47.23 -14.46
C TYR A 8 -29.18 -46.22 -14.62
N TYR A 9 -30.42 -46.63 -14.37
CA TYR A 9 -31.58 -45.75 -14.48
C TYR A 9 -31.58 -44.63 -13.42
N THR A 10 -31.05 -44.91 -12.22
CA THR A 10 -30.91 -43.90 -11.16
C THR A 10 -29.87 -42.85 -11.53
N ALA A 11 -28.73 -43.25 -12.09
CA ALA A 11 -27.72 -42.31 -12.58
C ALA A 11 -28.28 -41.45 -13.72
N LEU A 12 -28.95 -42.07 -14.70
CA LEU A 12 -29.54 -41.35 -15.83
C LEU A 12 -30.65 -40.39 -15.38
N ARG A 13 -31.44 -40.76 -14.37
CA ARG A 13 -32.46 -39.90 -13.77
C ARG A 13 -31.85 -38.68 -13.07
N ASN A 14 -30.78 -38.87 -12.30
CA ASN A 14 -30.09 -37.77 -11.63
C ASN A 14 -29.41 -36.83 -12.64
N MET A 15 -28.80 -37.35 -13.71
CA MET A 15 -28.23 -36.52 -14.78
C MET A 15 -29.28 -35.71 -15.55
N ARG A 16 -30.51 -36.22 -15.66
CA ARG A 16 -31.62 -35.53 -16.31
C ARG A 16 -32.38 -34.60 -15.35
N ASP A 17 -31.97 -34.53 -14.08
CA ASP A 17 -32.48 -33.54 -13.13
C ASP A 17 -31.75 -32.20 -13.33
N TYR A 18 -32.02 -31.60 -14.49
CA TYR A 18 -31.44 -30.33 -14.89
C TYR A 18 -31.78 -29.22 -13.89
N ARG A 19 -32.96 -29.27 -13.25
CA ARG A 19 -33.38 -28.25 -12.30
C ARG A 19 -32.48 -28.24 -11.06
N ASN A 20 -32.17 -29.41 -10.53
CA ASN A 20 -31.30 -29.53 -9.36
C ASN A 20 -29.85 -29.19 -9.73
N MET A 21 -29.35 -29.67 -10.88
CA MET A 21 -28.01 -29.33 -11.39
C MET A 21 -27.84 -27.82 -11.63
N THR A 22 -28.83 -27.18 -12.26
CA THR A 22 -28.78 -25.72 -12.49
C THR A 22 -28.79 -24.96 -11.18
N THR A 23 -29.58 -25.37 -10.19
CA THR A 23 -29.60 -24.67 -8.88
C THR A 23 -28.26 -24.82 -8.16
N MET A 24 -27.69 -26.02 -8.19
CA MET A 24 -26.40 -26.33 -7.55
C MET A 24 -25.22 -25.59 -8.19
N LEU A 25 -25.30 -25.26 -9.48
CA LEU A 25 -24.28 -24.47 -10.18
C LEU A 25 -24.56 -22.96 -10.16
N ALA A 26 -25.82 -22.55 -10.35
CA ALA A 26 -26.19 -21.14 -10.44
C ALA A 26 -26.00 -20.43 -9.11
N LEU A 27 -26.34 -21.08 -7.99
CA LEU A 27 -26.22 -20.48 -6.65
C LEU A 27 -24.76 -20.05 -6.32
N PRO A 28 -23.74 -20.93 -6.41
CA PRO A 28 -22.36 -20.52 -6.14
C PRO A 28 -21.85 -19.49 -7.15
N ILE A 29 -22.24 -19.58 -8.42
CA ILE A 29 -21.86 -18.58 -9.43
C ILE A 29 -22.42 -17.20 -9.08
N VAL A 30 -23.71 -17.12 -8.72
CA VAL A 30 -24.35 -15.86 -8.30
C VAL A 30 -23.68 -15.30 -7.04
N LEU A 31 -23.35 -16.15 -6.06
CA LEU A 31 -22.62 -15.71 -4.88
C LEU A 31 -21.23 -15.16 -5.22
N ILE A 32 -20.47 -15.83 -6.10
CA ILE A 32 -19.16 -15.35 -6.56
C ILE A 32 -19.30 -13.99 -7.27
N LEU A 33 -20.33 -13.80 -8.10
CA LEU A 33 -20.57 -12.54 -8.79
C LEU A 33 -20.94 -11.41 -7.82
N ILE A 34 -21.80 -11.68 -6.84
CA ILE A 34 -22.16 -10.69 -5.81
C ILE A 34 -20.93 -10.31 -5.00
N LEU A 35 -20.16 -11.31 -4.52
CA LEU A 35 -18.98 -11.06 -3.71
C LEU A 35 -17.88 -10.35 -4.50
N GLY A 36 -17.63 -10.79 -5.74
CA GLY A 36 -16.64 -10.19 -6.64
C GLY A 36 -16.99 -8.76 -7.02
N SER A 37 -18.26 -8.48 -7.33
CA SER A 37 -18.71 -7.11 -7.65
C SER A 37 -18.70 -6.18 -6.42
N ALA A 38 -19.10 -6.68 -5.25
CA ALA A 38 -19.02 -5.92 -4.01
C ALA A 38 -17.57 -5.56 -3.64
N LEU A 39 -16.62 -6.48 -3.87
CA LEU A 39 -15.21 -6.30 -3.55
C LEU A 39 -14.43 -5.55 -4.65
N ALA A 40 -14.93 -5.52 -5.89
CA ALA A 40 -14.30 -4.76 -6.98
C ALA A 40 -14.22 -3.26 -6.68
N GLY A 41 -15.19 -2.70 -5.93
CA GLY A 41 -15.16 -1.31 -5.49
C GLY A 41 -14.13 -1.02 -4.40
N THR A 42 -13.73 -2.03 -3.61
CA THR A 42 -12.72 -1.87 -2.54
C THR A 42 -11.29 -2.03 -3.05
N PHE A 43 -11.12 -2.68 -4.20
CA PHE A 43 -9.84 -2.74 -4.90
C PHE A 43 -9.73 -1.63 -5.94
N GLN A 44 -9.93 -0.39 -5.51
CA GLN A 44 -9.37 0.73 -6.26
C GLN A 44 -7.87 0.66 -6.04
N ILE A 45 -7.15 0.14 -7.03
CA ILE A 45 -5.72 0.43 -7.17
C ILE A 45 -5.67 1.93 -7.46
N GLU A 46 -5.74 2.76 -6.42
CA GLU A 46 -5.29 4.14 -6.53
C GLU A 46 -3.89 4.03 -7.11
N SER A 47 -3.67 4.69 -8.25
CA SER A 47 -2.32 4.95 -8.73
C SER A 47 -1.52 5.39 -7.52
N ILE A 48 -0.47 4.64 -7.19
CA ILE A 48 0.42 4.99 -6.08
C ILE A 48 1.16 6.24 -6.56
N ASP A 49 0.51 7.39 -6.45
CA ASP A 49 1.18 8.66 -6.64
C ASP A 49 2.33 8.70 -5.63
N PRO A 50 3.53 9.13 -6.05
CA PRO A 50 4.68 9.19 -5.16
C PRO A 50 4.31 9.92 -3.87
N VAL A 51 4.64 9.33 -2.74
CA VAL A 51 4.32 9.92 -1.44
C VAL A 51 5.14 11.19 -1.29
N LYS A 52 4.48 12.36 -1.22
CA LYS A 52 5.16 13.64 -1.02
C LYS A 52 5.72 13.74 0.39
N VAL A 53 7.03 13.96 0.47
CA VAL A 53 7.80 14.06 1.71
C VAL A 53 8.59 15.36 1.73
N VAL A 54 8.52 16.07 2.83
CA VAL A 54 9.26 17.33 3.04
C VAL A 54 10.49 17.06 3.91
N LEU A 55 11.64 17.53 3.45
CA LEU A 55 12.91 17.50 4.16
C LEU A 55 13.20 18.89 4.71
N VAL A 56 13.48 18.98 6.01
CA VAL A 56 13.86 20.25 6.65
C VAL A 56 15.38 20.36 6.67
N ASN A 57 15.92 21.41 6.03
CA ASN A 57 17.35 21.71 6.00
C ASN A 57 17.70 22.84 6.98
N GLU A 58 17.58 22.59 8.28
CA GLU A 58 17.99 23.56 9.31
C GLU A 58 19.48 23.50 9.62
N ASN A 59 20.15 22.39 9.33
CA ASN A 59 21.59 22.22 9.50
C ASN A 59 22.14 21.35 8.35
N GLU A 60 23.06 21.90 7.54
CA GLU A 60 23.76 21.18 6.48
C GLU A 60 24.77 20.18 7.07
N GLY A 61 24.27 19.08 7.62
CA GLY A 61 25.08 17.95 8.07
C GLY A 61 25.27 16.91 6.97
N ASP A 62 26.40 16.19 6.99
CA ASP A 62 26.73 15.09 6.06
C ASP A 62 25.58 14.05 5.94
N LEU A 63 24.86 13.82 7.04
CA LEU A 63 23.73 12.89 7.09
C LEU A 63 22.53 13.37 6.25
N LEU A 64 22.23 14.67 6.24
CA LEU A 64 21.16 15.24 5.41
C LEU A 64 21.52 15.14 3.92
N GLN A 65 22.79 15.36 3.57
CA GLN A 65 23.25 15.25 2.20
C GLN A 65 23.18 13.81 1.68
N ASN A 66 23.61 12.85 2.50
CA ASN A 66 23.49 11.42 2.19
C ASN A 66 22.02 10.98 2.04
N LEU A 67 21.14 11.44 2.92
CA LEU A 67 19.70 11.16 2.82
C LEU A 67 19.11 11.76 1.54
N LYS A 68 19.45 13.00 1.20
CA LYS A 68 19.00 13.65 -0.03
C LYS A 68 19.47 12.88 -1.27
N GLN A 69 20.72 12.42 -1.29
CA GLN A 69 21.24 11.62 -2.39
C GLN A 69 20.55 10.26 -2.50
N PHE A 70 20.26 9.59 -1.37
CA PHE A 70 19.52 8.35 -1.33
C PHE A 70 18.09 8.51 -1.89
N LEU A 71 17.38 9.55 -1.44
CA LEU A 71 16.03 9.83 -1.90
C LEU A 71 15.96 10.27 -3.38
N GLN A 72 17.07 10.74 -3.94
CA GLN A 72 17.17 11.10 -5.35
C GLN A 72 17.42 9.91 -6.30
N GLN A 73 17.67 8.71 -5.78
CA GLN A 73 17.83 7.52 -6.61
C GLN A 73 16.55 7.22 -7.41
N LYS A 74 16.70 6.79 -8.67
CA LYS A 74 15.55 6.56 -9.59
C LYS A 74 14.47 5.66 -8.99
N SER A 75 14.88 4.55 -8.38
CA SER A 75 13.99 3.60 -7.72
C SER A 75 13.22 4.19 -6.54
N ILE A 76 13.78 5.18 -5.85
CA ILE A 76 13.15 5.81 -4.68
C ILE A 76 12.25 6.97 -5.12
N LYS A 77 12.65 7.75 -6.13
CA LYS A 77 11.84 8.84 -6.70
C LYS A 77 10.50 8.39 -7.28
N GLU A 78 10.43 7.16 -7.78
CA GLU A 78 9.17 6.56 -8.27
C GLU A 78 8.18 6.27 -7.12
N ILE A 79 8.66 6.22 -5.88
CA ILE A 79 7.87 5.84 -4.69
C ILE A 79 7.64 7.05 -3.77
N VAL A 80 8.61 7.96 -3.68
CA VAL A 80 8.63 9.12 -2.78
C VAL A 80 9.07 10.36 -3.55
N ASP A 81 8.22 11.38 -3.58
CA ASP A 81 8.57 12.69 -4.10
C ASP A 81 9.06 13.58 -2.96
N THR A 82 10.17 14.27 -3.16
CA THR A 82 10.86 14.99 -2.08
C THR A 82 10.97 16.48 -2.36
N GLU A 83 10.48 17.28 -1.43
CA GLU A 83 10.62 18.74 -1.42
C GLU A 83 11.50 19.14 -0.24
N THR A 84 12.33 20.17 -0.38
CA THR A 84 13.19 20.67 0.71
C THR A 84 12.66 22.03 1.17
N VAL A 85 12.57 22.22 2.49
CA VAL A 85 12.20 23.50 3.13
C VAL A 85 13.30 23.92 4.12
N GLU A 86 13.41 25.23 4.35
CA GLU A 86 14.45 25.79 5.22
C GLU A 86 14.09 25.69 6.70
N TYR A 87 12.79 25.72 7.04
CA TYR A 87 12.32 25.78 8.43
C TYR A 87 11.29 24.70 8.72
N LEU A 88 11.34 24.13 9.93
CA LEU A 88 10.40 23.12 10.43
C LEU A 88 8.94 23.59 10.33
N ASP A 89 8.67 24.86 10.66
CA ASP A 89 7.32 25.42 10.64
C ASP A 89 6.69 25.38 9.22
N GLN A 90 7.47 25.70 8.18
CA GLN A 90 7.01 25.65 6.79
C GLN A 90 6.65 24.22 6.37
N GLY A 91 7.47 23.25 6.79
CA GLY A 91 7.20 21.85 6.49
C GLY A 91 5.99 21.31 7.26
N MET A 92 5.79 21.75 8.51
CA MET A 92 4.59 21.42 9.30
C MET A 92 3.32 22.02 8.70
N GLU A 93 3.40 23.23 8.14
CA GLU A 93 2.28 23.84 7.41
C GLU A 93 1.89 23.03 6.18
N LYS A 94 2.86 22.56 5.38
CA LYS A 94 2.62 21.68 4.22
C LYS A 94 1.99 20.33 4.58
N ILE A 95 2.32 19.77 5.74
CA ILE A 95 1.63 18.59 6.28
C ILE A 95 0.17 18.93 6.61
N LYS A 96 -0.08 20.07 7.25
CA LYS A 96 -1.43 20.49 7.68
C LYS A 96 -2.32 20.86 6.50
N SER A 97 -1.77 21.49 5.46
CA SER A 97 -2.51 21.86 4.24
C SER A 97 -2.81 20.67 3.33
N GLY A 98 -2.17 19.52 3.58
CA GLY A 98 -2.30 18.30 2.79
C GLY A 98 -1.42 18.27 1.54
N GLU A 99 -0.56 19.26 1.34
CA GLU A 99 0.42 19.31 0.26
C GLU A 99 1.51 18.23 0.40
N ALA A 100 1.86 17.88 1.63
CA ALA A 100 2.82 16.83 1.96
C ALA A 100 2.21 15.78 2.90
N PHE A 101 2.64 14.53 2.77
CA PHE A 101 2.18 13.45 3.62
C PHE A 101 3.04 13.25 4.87
N ALA A 102 4.35 13.43 4.72
CA ALA A 102 5.30 13.30 5.82
C ALA A 102 6.41 14.36 5.76
N LEU A 103 7.03 14.59 6.92
CA LEU A 103 8.13 15.50 7.13
C LEU A 103 9.23 14.77 7.87
N ILE A 104 10.45 14.91 7.37
CA ILE A 104 11.65 14.38 7.98
C ILE A 104 12.44 15.56 8.52
N TYR A 105 12.64 15.57 9.83
CA TYR A 105 13.44 16.56 10.54
C TYR A 105 14.65 15.88 11.17
N LEU A 106 15.83 16.44 10.93
CA LEU A 106 17.09 15.97 11.48
C LEU A 106 17.56 16.94 12.56
N GLU A 107 17.60 16.47 13.80
CA GLU A 107 18.05 17.29 14.92
C GLU A 107 19.58 17.35 14.94
N GLY A 108 20.15 18.54 14.72
CA GLY A 108 21.59 18.76 14.53
C GLY A 108 22.48 18.61 15.78
N SER A 109 21.94 18.21 16.93
CA SER A 109 22.69 18.18 18.20
C SER A 109 22.90 16.74 18.70
N ASN A 110 24.12 16.22 18.51
CA ASN A 110 24.73 15.08 19.23
C ASN A 110 23.92 13.77 19.31
N GLY A 111 23.53 13.23 18.14
CA GLY A 111 23.02 11.86 18.09
C GLY A 111 22.27 11.44 16.83
N GLY A 112 22.12 12.33 15.83
CA GLY A 112 21.54 11.99 14.52
C GLY A 112 20.11 11.44 14.61
N LYS A 113 19.27 11.98 15.51
CA LYS A 113 17.88 11.54 15.63
C LYS A 113 17.07 12.04 14.43
N ILE A 114 16.46 11.10 13.72
CA ILE A 114 15.55 11.36 12.62
C ILE A 114 14.14 11.40 13.19
N HIS A 115 13.51 12.57 13.18
CA HIS A 115 12.11 12.74 13.55
C HIS A 115 11.24 12.69 12.30
N VAL A 116 10.21 11.87 12.34
CA VAL A 116 9.27 11.70 11.22
C VAL A 116 7.87 12.08 11.67
N TYR A 117 7.35 13.15 11.08
CA TYR A 117 5.97 13.58 11.27
C TYR A 117 5.15 13.11 10.07
N LYS A 118 4.03 12.45 10.31
CA LYS A 118 3.17 11.90 9.24
C LYS A 118 1.71 12.20 9.52
N ARG A 119 0.91 12.31 8.46
CA ARG A 119 -0.56 12.41 8.58
C ARG A 119 -1.15 11.06 8.97
N ASN A 120 -2.21 11.08 9.78
CA ASN A 120 -2.87 9.88 10.29
C ASN A 120 -3.94 9.29 9.34
N GLU A 121 -3.96 9.73 8.08
CA GLU A 121 -5.04 9.41 7.14
C GLU A 121 -4.80 8.13 6.34
N SER A 122 -3.53 7.72 6.19
CA SER A 122 -3.19 6.54 5.40
C SER A 122 -2.10 5.71 6.08
N MET A 123 -2.49 4.55 6.60
CA MET A 123 -1.57 3.57 7.18
C MET A 123 -0.56 3.07 6.12
N PHE A 124 -1.01 2.90 4.87
CA PHE A 124 -0.17 2.47 3.77
C PHE A 124 0.91 3.50 3.44
N ARG A 125 0.56 4.77 3.17
CA ARG A 125 1.55 5.83 2.89
C ARG A 125 2.52 6.00 4.06
N GLY A 126 2.04 5.84 5.30
CA GLY A 126 2.87 5.81 6.50
C GLY A 126 3.90 4.68 6.49
N SER A 127 3.52 3.47 6.09
CA SER A 127 4.45 2.34 5.97
C SER A 127 5.48 2.52 4.85
N VAL A 128 5.11 3.16 3.73
CA VAL A 128 6.03 3.44 2.62
C VAL A 128 7.17 4.35 3.09
N VAL A 129 6.84 5.48 3.72
CA VAL A 129 7.84 6.43 4.24
C VAL A 129 8.75 5.76 5.27
N GLN A 130 8.17 4.97 6.18
CA GLN A 130 8.93 4.23 7.19
C GLN A 130 9.91 3.24 6.55
N ASN A 131 9.46 2.41 5.61
CA ASN A 131 10.29 1.41 4.96
C ASN A 131 11.44 2.05 4.15
N VAL A 132 11.21 3.18 3.49
CA VAL A 132 12.25 3.92 2.77
C VAL A 132 13.32 4.45 3.73
N LEU A 133 12.91 4.98 4.88
CA LEU A 133 13.82 5.45 5.92
C LEU A 133 14.59 4.31 6.59
N ASP A 134 13.92 3.20 6.89
CA ASP A 134 14.57 2.02 7.45
C ASP A 134 15.61 1.45 6.47
N SER A 135 15.31 1.47 5.17
CA SER A 135 16.26 1.09 4.12
C SER A 135 17.47 2.03 4.06
N PHE A 136 17.28 3.34 4.26
CA PHE A 136 18.38 4.30 4.36
C PHE A 136 19.26 4.01 5.58
N VAL A 137 18.67 3.81 6.76
CA VAL A 137 19.41 3.48 7.99
C VAL A 137 20.18 2.18 7.84
N GLN A 138 19.58 1.17 7.20
CA GLN A 138 20.25 -0.10 6.92
C GLN A 138 21.40 0.08 5.94
N SER A 139 21.23 0.89 4.89
CA SER A 139 22.29 1.23 3.93
C SER A 139 23.43 2.03 4.54
N ALA A 140 23.17 2.84 5.57
CA ALA A 140 24.19 3.64 6.24
C ALA A 140 25.00 2.84 7.27
N ASN A 141 24.46 1.71 7.75
CA ASN A 141 25.08 0.82 8.74
C ASN A 141 25.72 -0.45 8.13
N ALA A 142 25.67 -0.61 6.81
CA ALA A 142 26.26 -1.73 6.07
C ALA A 142 27.68 -1.40 5.58
#